data_AF-A0A951C203-F1
#
_entry.id   AF-A0A951C203-F1
#
_cell.length_a   1.000
_cell.length_b   1.000
_cell.length_c   1.000
_cell.angle_alpha   90.00
_cell.angle_beta   90.00
_cell.angle_gamma   90.00
#
_symmetry.space_group_name_H-M   'P 1'
#
loop_
_entity.id
_entity.type
_entity.pdbx_description
1 polymer ?
#
loop_
_entity_poly.entity_id
_entity_poly.type
_entity_poly.pdbx_seq_one_letter_code
_entity_poly.pdbx_strand_id
1 'polypeptide(L)'
;MKIARSLLFLAAFGIPAAAQWLNYPTAGIPRKNGKPDLSATAPRKADGKPDLSGIWLVPGLKYLINVAADLKDVPFQPWARSEYQRRLDTKGKDDPNNFCLPSGFPEK
;
A
#
# COMPACT_ATOMS: atom_id res chain seq x y z
N MET A 1 -40.42 -18.32 -21.34
CA MET A 1 -39.09 -18.92 -21.58
C MET A 1 -37.94 -17.94 -21.85
N LYS A 2 -38.17 -16.77 -22.46
CA LYS A 2 -37.08 -15.79 -22.75
C LYS A 2 -36.47 -15.17 -21.48
N ILE A 3 -37.30 -14.78 -20.53
CA ILE A 3 -36.88 -14.16 -19.25
C ILE A 3 -36.07 -15.13 -18.38
N ALA A 4 -36.47 -16.41 -18.33
CA ALA A 4 -35.73 -17.44 -17.60
C ALA A 4 -34.33 -17.68 -18.18
N ARG A 5 -34.17 -17.59 -19.51
CA ARG A 5 -32.85 -17.68 -20.16
C ARG A 5 -31.97 -16.45 -19.84
N SER A 6 -32.56 -15.24 -19.82
CA SER A 6 -31.83 -14.01 -19.46
C SER A 6 -31.34 -14.02 -18.01
N LEU A 7 -32.15 -14.54 -17.07
CA LEU A 7 -31.74 -14.68 -15.66
C LEU A 7 -30.62 -15.70 -15.46
N LEU A 8 -30.63 -16.79 -16.23
CA LEU A 8 -29.58 -17.81 -16.20
C LEU A 8 -28.23 -17.25 -16.70
N PHE A 9 -28.26 -16.40 -17.74
CA PHE A 9 -27.05 -15.76 -18.28
C PHE A 9 -26.43 -14.75 -17.30
N LEU A 10 -27.23 -13.99 -16.56
CA LEU A 10 -26.73 -13.02 -15.59
C LEU A 10 -26.07 -13.68 -14.37
N ALA A 11 -26.57 -14.84 -13.95
CA ALA A 11 -25.97 -15.62 -12.87
C ALA A 11 -24.62 -16.25 -13.25
N ALA A 12 -24.42 -16.61 -14.53
CA ALA A 12 -23.18 -17.22 -15.00
C ALA A 12 -21.99 -16.25 -15.11
N PHE A 13 -22.24 -14.96 -15.35
CA PHE A 13 -21.20 -13.92 -15.41
C PHE A 13 -20.85 -13.29 -14.05
N GLY A 14 -21.61 -13.60 -13.00
CA GLY A 14 -21.44 -13.07 -11.66
C GLY A 14 -20.54 -13.92 -10.75
N ILE A 15 -19.75 -14.86 -11.27
CA ILE A 15 -18.78 -15.59 -10.44
C ILE A 15 -17.72 -14.56 -10.04
N PRO A 16 -17.58 -14.20 -8.74
CA PRO A 16 -16.43 -13.43 -8.31
C PRO A 16 -15.21 -14.28 -8.65
N ALA A 17 -14.39 -13.81 -9.58
CA ALA A 17 -13.06 -14.36 -9.75
C ALA A 17 -12.43 -14.33 -8.36
N ALA A 18 -12.10 -15.49 -7.80
CA ALA A 18 -11.39 -15.60 -6.54
C ALA A 18 -9.95 -15.09 -6.75
N ALA A 19 -9.80 -13.80 -7.02
CA ALA A 19 -8.56 -13.07 -7.14
C ALA A 19 -8.24 -12.38 -5.80
N GLN A 20 -8.56 -13.04 -4.68
CA GLN A 20 -8.21 -12.57 -3.35
C GLN A 20 -6.93 -13.27 -2.91
N TRP A 21 -5.81 -12.79 -3.44
CA TRP A 21 -4.45 -13.21 -3.09
C TRP A 21 -4.01 -12.74 -1.70
N LEU A 22 -4.92 -12.23 -0.87
CA LEU A 22 -4.61 -11.65 0.43
C LEU A 22 -3.87 -12.64 1.34
N ASN A 23 -4.18 -13.93 1.22
CA ASN A 23 -3.56 -15.00 1.99
C ASN A 23 -2.61 -15.88 1.16
N TYR A 24 -2.25 -15.47 -0.06
CA TYR A 24 -1.38 -16.27 -0.90
C TYR A 24 0.07 -16.18 -0.37
N PRO A 25 0.67 -17.30 0.07
CA PRO A 25 2.02 -17.28 0.61
C PRO A 25 3.03 -17.01 -0.51
N THR A 26 3.88 -16.00 -0.34
CA THR A 26 5.04 -15.81 -1.23
C THR A 26 5.89 -17.08 -1.26
N ALA A 27 6.15 -17.59 -2.46
CA ALA A 27 6.99 -18.76 -2.68
C ALA A 27 8.43 -18.50 -2.19
N GLY A 28 9.11 -19.55 -1.72
CA GLY A 28 10.50 -19.46 -1.26
C GLY A 28 10.72 -18.86 0.12
N ILE A 29 9.71 -18.26 0.77
CA ILE A 29 9.84 -17.77 2.15
C ILE A 29 9.79 -18.94 3.14
N PRO A 30 10.85 -19.17 3.95
CA PRO A 30 10.85 -20.18 5.00
C PRO A 30 9.73 -19.93 6.02
N ARG A 31 9.03 -20.99 6.43
CA ARG A 31 7.87 -20.90 7.33
C ARG A 31 7.93 -21.95 8.43
N LYS A 32 7.42 -21.57 9.60
CA LYS A 32 7.21 -22.43 10.77
C LYS A 32 5.76 -22.24 11.25
N ASN A 33 5.01 -23.33 11.36
CA ASN A 33 3.58 -23.31 11.74
C ASN A 33 2.73 -22.36 10.88
N GLY A 34 3.00 -22.31 9.57
CA GLY A 34 2.26 -21.47 8.61
C GLY A 34 2.65 -19.98 8.62
N LYS A 35 3.50 -19.52 9.55
CA LYS A 35 4.01 -18.14 9.60
C LYS A 35 5.43 -18.05 9.07
N PRO A 36 5.88 -16.90 8.53
CA PRO A 36 7.29 -16.68 8.19
C PRO A 36 8.21 -17.00 9.37
N ASP A 37 9.27 -17.77 9.12
CA ASP A 37 10.28 -18.10 10.13
C ASP A 37 11.36 -17.02 10.15
N LEU A 38 11.33 -16.15 11.17
CA LEU A 38 12.30 -15.06 11.33
C LEU A 38 13.68 -15.55 11.84
N SER A 39 13.80 -16.83 12.20
CA SER A 39 15.06 -17.46 12.60
C SER A 39 15.74 -18.22 11.46
N ALA A 40 15.10 -18.31 10.29
CA ALA A 40 15.66 -18.96 9.12
C ALA A 40 16.90 -18.23 8.60
N THR A 41 17.84 -18.98 8.01
CA THR A 41 19.00 -18.39 7.34
C THR A 41 18.53 -17.56 6.14
N ALA A 42 19.13 -16.39 5.95
CA ALA A 42 18.83 -15.52 4.82
C ALA A 42 19.07 -16.24 3.48
N PRO A 43 18.14 -16.15 2.50
CA PRO A 43 18.33 -16.71 1.18
C PRO A 43 19.63 -16.23 0.52
N ARG A 44 20.29 -17.13 -0.21
CA ARG A 44 21.54 -16.87 -0.93
C ARG A 44 21.37 -17.26 -2.40
N LYS A 45 22.01 -16.50 -3.29
CA LYS A 45 22.07 -16.82 -4.73
C LYS A 45 23.07 -17.97 -4.98
N ALA A 46 23.08 -18.49 -6.21
CA ALA A 46 24.01 -19.54 -6.63
C ALA A 46 25.50 -19.13 -6.49
N ASP A 47 25.81 -17.83 -6.50
CA ASP A 47 27.15 -17.28 -6.27
C ASP A 47 27.49 -17.09 -4.77
N GLY A 48 26.62 -17.54 -3.86
CA GLY A 48 26.81 -17.44 -2.41
C GLY A 48 26.51 -16.07 -1.80
N LYS A 49 26.11 -15.07 -2.60
CA LYS A 49 25.76 -13.74 -2.08
C LYS A 49 24.36 -13.69 -1.49
N PRO A 50 24.07 -12.76 -0.55
CA PRO A 50 22.72 -12.49 -0.09
C PRO A 50 21.77 -12.25 -1.26
N ASP A 51 20.62 -12.91 -1.25
CA ASP A 51 19.58 -12.65 -2.23
C ASP A 51 18.75 -11.44 -1.81
N LEU A 52 18.71 -10.42 -2.68
CA LEU A 52 18.02 -9.15 -2.44
C LEU A 52 16.74 -8.99 -3.27
N SER A 53 16.30 -10.03 -3.99
CA SER A 53 15.07 -9.96 -4.81
C SER A 53 13.76 -9.99 -4.01
N GLY A 54 13.84 -10.00 -2.67
CA GLY A 54 12.67 -9.99 -1.79
C GLY A 54 11.95 -8.63 -1.74
N ILE A 55 10.80 -8.62 -1.06
CA ILE A 55 10.08 -7.38 -0.72
C ILE A 55 10.75 -6.76 0.49
N TRP A 56 11.17 -5.50 0.37
CA TRP A 56 11.80 -4.75 1.45
C TRP A 56 10.85 -3.69 1.99
N LEU A 57 10.67 -3.68 3.31
CA LEU A 57 10.03 -2.56 3.99
C LEU A 57 11.13 -1.62 4.48
N VAL A 58 11.04 -0.34 4.13
CA VAL A 58 11.94 0.68 4.68
C VAL A 58 11.41 1.05 6.09
N PRO A 59 12.16 0.77 7.17
CA PRO A 59 11.76 1.25 8.49
C PRO A 59 11.84 2.78 8.52
N GLY A 60 10.94 3.43 9.27
CA GLY A 60 11.01 4.88 9.49
C GLY A 60 10.22 5.76 8.53
N LEU A 61 9.27 5.20 7.75
CA LEU A 61 8.40 5.99 6.86
C LEU A 61 7.50 7.01 7.59
N LYS A 62 7.33 6.88 8.91
CA LYS A 62 6.46 7.75 9.72
C LYS A 62 6.71 9.24 9.46
N TYR A 63 7.96 9.67 9.58
CA TYR A 63 8.33 11.09 9.43
C TYR A 63 8.65 11.49 8.00
N LEU A 64 8.90 10.51 7.11
CA LEU A 64 8.97 10.75 5.67
C LEU A 64 7.60 11.18 5.13
N ILE A 65 6.54 10.54 5.63
CA ILE A 65 5.16 10.82 5.24
C ILE A 65 4.61 12.02 5.99
N ASN A 66 4.80 12.09 7.31
CA ASN A 66 4.24 13.15 8.15
C ASN A 66 5.24 13.58 9.23
N VAL A 67 5.86 14.75 9.05
CA VAL A 67 6.82 15.30 10.03
C VAL A 67 6.16 15.63 11.37
N ALA A 68 4.85 15.87 11.37
CA ALA A 68 4.05 16.16 12.56
C ALA A 68 3.40 14.92 13.20
N ALA A 69 3.82 13.70 12.82
CA ALA A 69 3.15 12.45 13.24
C ALA A 69 3.04 12.23 14.76
N ASP A 70 3.89 12.87 15.57
CA ASP A 70 3.84 12.80 17.05
C ASP A 70 3.41 14.10 17.72
N LEU A 71 3.05 15.11 16.94
CA LEU A 71 2.55 16.36 17.49
C LEU A 71 1.05 16.21 17.79
N LYS A 72 0.68 16.55 19.03
CA LYS A 72 -0.73 16.68 19.42
C LYS A 72 -1.42 17.79 18.62
N ASP A 73 -0.74 18.93 18.50
CA ASP A 73 -1.21 20.10 17.78
C ASP A 73 -0.10 20.63 16.86
N VAL A 74 -0.41 20.84 15.58
CA VAL A 74 0.53 21.45 14.64
C VAL A 74 0.48 22.97 14.78
N PRO A 75 1.62 23.63 15.07
CA PRO A 75 1.68 25.08 15.28
C PRO A 75 1.62 25.83 13.94
N PHE A 76 0.49 25.72 13.24
CA PHE A 76 0.28 26.41 11.98
C PHE A 76 0.33 27.93 12.16
N GLN A 77 0.98 28.61 11.21
CA GLN A 77 0.73 30.03 10.96
C GLN A 77 -0.77 30.25 10.68
N PRO A 78 -1.32 31.45 10.95
CA PRO A 78 -2.75 31.70 10.80
C PRO A 78 -3.31 31.34 9.42
N TRP A 79 -2.58 31.65 8.35
CA TRP A 79 -2.94 31.32 6.97
C TRP A 79 -2.68 29.85 6.60
N ALA A 80 -1.71 29.19 7.25
CA ALA A 80 -1.31 27.83 6.88
C ALA A 80 -2.39 26.82 7.30
N ARG A 81 -3.11 27.08 8.39
CA ARG A 81 -4.21 26.21 8.86
C ARG A 81 -5.36 26.16 7.85
N SER A 82 -5.76 27.30 7.28
CA SER A 82 -6.84 27.33 6.28
C SER A 82 -6.43 26.67 4.97
N GLU A 83 -5.19 26.87 4.53
CA GLU A 83 -4.65 26.20 3.34
C GLU A 83 -4.53 24.68 3.54
N TYR A 84 -4.07 24.23 4.71
CA TYR A 84 -4.04 22.81 5.06
C TYR A 84 -5.45 22.19 5.05
N GLN A 85 -6.43 22.86 5.66
CA GLN A 85 -7.82 22.40 5.64
C GLN A 85 -8.38 22.31 4.20
N ARG A 86 -8.13 23.33 3.37
CA ARG A 86 -8.52 23.33 1.95
C ARG A 86 -7.95 22.12 1.21
N ARG A 87 -6.69 21.74 1.48
CA ARG A 87 -6.05 20.57 0.86
C ARG A 87 -6.70 19.26 1.30
N LEU A 88 -7.07 19.13 2.57
CA LEU A 88 -7.83 17.97 3.06
C LEU A 88 -9.21 17.88 2.39
N ASP A 89 -9.94 18.99 2.34
CA ASP A 89 -11.29 19.05 1.77
C ASP A 89 -11.29 18.73 0.26
N THR A 90 -10.24 19.16 -0.45
CA THR A 90 -10.05 18.88 -1.88
C THR A 90 -9.30 17.57 -2.15
N LYS A 91 -9.05 16.77 -1.11
CA LYS A 91 -8.37 15.45 -1.19
C LYS A 91 -7.00 15.51 -1.88
N GLY A 92 -6.27 16.60 -1.67
CA GLY A 92 -4.94 16.78 -2.25
C GLY A 92 -4.93 16.80 -3.78
N LYS A 93 -6.01 17.24 -4.44
CA LYS A 93 -6.07 17.31 -5.92
C LYS A 93 -4.88 18.04 -6.55
N ASP A 94 -4.33 19.02 -5.83
CA ASP A 94 -3.22 19.88 -6.26
C ASP A 94 -1.83 19.27 -5.93
N ASP A 95 -1.76 18.02 -5.43
CA ASP A 95 -0.50 17.32 -5.15
C ASP A 95 0.33 17.11 -6.43
N PRO A 96 1.64 17.45 -6.45
CA PRO A 96 2.52 17.23 -7.60
C PRO A 96 2.48 15.81 -8.17
N ASN A 97 2.29 14.80 -7.32
CA ASN A 97 2.19 13.40 -7.74
C ASN A 97 1.01 13.15 -8.69
N ASN A 98 -0.07 13.92 -8.58
CA ASN A 98 -1.21 13.84 -9.49
C ASN A 98 -0.89 14.34 -10.90
N PHE A 99 0.21 15.07 -11.06
CA PHE A 99 0.69 15.64 -12.33
C PHE A 99 1.98 14.96 -12.81
N CYS A 100 2.31 13.78 -12.27
CA CYS A 100 3.56 13.07 -12.53
C CYS A 100 4.81 13.91 -12.23
N LEU A 101 4.70 14.87 -11.30
CA LEU A 101 5.81 15.65 -10.79
C LEU A 101 6.31 15.02 -9.49
N PRO A 102 7.62 15.15 -9.17
CA PRO A 102 8.16 14.66 -7.91
C PRO A 102 7.41 15.26 -6.71
N SER A 103 7.19 14.43 -5.68
CA SER A 103 6.66 14.94 -4.42
C SER A 103 7.63 15.93 -3.77
N GLY A 104 7.06 16.93 -3.11
CA GLY A 104 7.82 17.83 -2.25
C GLY A 104 8.09 17.16 -0.90
N PHE A 105 9.24 17.46 -0.28
CA PHE A 105 9.49 17.14 1.11
C PHE A 105 9.17 18.34 2.00
N PRO A 106 8.35 18.18 3.07
CA PRO A 106 7.58 16.99 3.49
C PRO A 106 6.29 16.78 2.66
N GLU A 107 5.85 15.54 2.49
CA GLU A 107 4.62 15.22 1.74
C GLU A 107 3.33 15.60 2.46
N LYS A 108 3.28 15.46 3.81
CA LYS A 108 2.08 15.73 4.63
C LYS A 108 2.42 16.32 6.00
#